data_AF-A0A969ZY63-F1
#
_entry.id   AF-A0A969ZY63-F1
#
_cell.length_a   1.000
_cell.length_b   1.000
_cell.length_c   1.000
_cell.angle_alpha   90.00
_cell.angle_beta   90.00
_cell.angle_gamma   90.00
#
_symmetry.space_group_name_H-M   'P 1'
#
loop_
_entity.id
_entity.type
_entity.pdbx_description
1 polymer ?
#
loop_
_entity_poly.entity_id
_entity_poly.type
_entity_poly.pdbx_seq_one_letter_code
_entity_poly.pdbx_strand_id
1 'polypeptide(L)'
;MRQSISAFVNRNLVLETTNSEISSGQAALGCSYHNVRFANLKILPYESGYSSCRRYDDKDQRLVYIGKWEKEDGDYNNFGRTLQKSNEKGSCITFKFNGAGVSIIGKKGSDCGIAKIYLDGELEATIDLYNEISEFRKSIFSKYFQEVGEHEVRLVVDESRNHQSSDSNVYIDAVEIMGGKGLNNW
;
A
#
# COMPACT_ATOMS: atom_id res chain seq x y z
N MET A 1 1.08 3.42 -13.40
CA MET A 1 0.33 4.61 -13.88
C MET A 1 0.41 5.70 -12.82
N ARG A 2 0.46 6.99 -13.21
CA ARG A 2 0.45 8.13 -12.27
C ARG A 2 -0.96 8.70 -12.24
N GLN A 3 -1.63 8.72 -11.09
CA GLN A 3 -2.93 9.39 -10.96
C GLN A 3 -2.67 10.87 -10.74
N SER A 4 -3.09 11.75 -11.67
CA SER A 4 -3.03 13.19 -11.45
C SER A 4 -4.35 13.71 -10.83
N ILE A 5 -4.22 14.51 -9.78
CA ILE A 5 -5.32 15.25 -9.18
C ILE A 5 -5.06 16.72 -9.50
N SER A 6 -5.94 17.31 -10.32
CA SER A 6 -5.95 18.73 -10.61
C SER A 6 -7.13 19.42 -9.92
N ALA A 7 -6.89 20.58 -9.31
CA ALA A 7 -7.91 21.45 -8.76
C ALA A 7 -7.94 22.80 -9.47
N PHE A 8 -9.15 23.32 -9.70
CA PHE A 8 -9.38 24.57 -10.42
C PHE A 8 -10.21 25.55 -9.58
N VAL A 9 -9.91 26.85 -9.67
CA VAL A 9 -10.72 27.95 -9.15
C VAL A 9 -11.03 28.92 -10.28
N ASN A 10 -12.31 29.20 -10.53
CA ASN A 10 -12.76 30.05 -11.64
C ASN A 10 -12.16 29.62 -13.01
N ARG A 11 -12.06 28.31 -13.23
CA ARG A 11 -11.46 27.67 -14.43
C ARG A 11 -9.94 27.85 -14.58
N ASN A 12 -9.27 28.47 -13.61
CA ASN A 12 -7.80 28.52 -13.56
C ASN A 12 -7.29 27.34 -12.72
N LEU A 13 -6.26 26.65 -13.22
CA LEU A 13 -5.58 25.59 -12.47
C LEU A 13 -4.90 26.21 -11.24
N VAL A 14 -5.15 25.67 -10.05
CA VAL A 14 -4.55 26.15 -8.79
C VAL A 14 -3.68 25.09 -8.12
N LEU A 15 -3.90 23.81 -8.42
CA LEU A 15 -3.12 22.69 -7.90
C LEU A 15 -3.12 21.59 -8.95
N GLU A 16 -1.97 21.00 -9.21
CA GLU A 16 -1.85 19.69 -9.83
C GLU A 16 -0.88 18.87 -8.99
N THR A 17 -1.28 17.66 -8.62
CA THR A 17 -0.42 16.69 -7.94
C THR A 17 -0.56 15.34 -8.59
N THR A 18 0.45 14.48 -8.44
CA THR A 18 0.37 13.10 -8.90
C THR A 18 0.66 12.16 -7.75
N ASN A 19 -0.23 11.19 -7.50
CA ASN A 19 0.06 10.08 -6.60
C ASN A 19 0.31 8.82 -7.44
N SER A 20 1.50 8.24 -7.30
CA SER A 20 1.88 6.98 -7.93
C SER A 20 2.03 5.84 -6.93
N GLU A 21 1.90 6.12 -5.64
CA GLU A 21 2.29 5.19 -4.60
C GLU A 21 1.19 4.21 -4.24
N ILE A 22 -0.09 4.58 -4.33
CA ILE A 22 -1.20 3.72 -3.90
C ILE A 22 -2.10 3.41 -5.09
N SER A 23 -2.46 2.14 -5.26
CA SER A 23 -3.35 1.68 -6.34
C SER A 23 -4.79 2.14 -6.13
N SER A 24 -5.21 2.24 -4.87
CA SER A 24 -6.50 2.82 -4.47
C SER A 24 -6.33 4.18 -3.80
N GLY A 25 -7.38 5.00 -3.83
CA GLY A 25 -7.39 6.28 -3.14
C GLY A 25 -8.81 6.80 -3.00
N GLN A 26 -9.11 7.39 -1.84
CA GLN A 26 -10.33 8.15 -1.67
C GLN A 26 -10.06 9.60 -2.05
N ALA A 27 -10.79 10.13 -3.04
CA ALA A 27 -10.92 11.57 -3.16
C ALA A 27 -11.78 12.05 -1.97
N ALA A 28 -11.15 12.65 -0.98
CA ALA A 28 -11.82 13.19 0.20
C ALA A 28 -11.80 14.73 0.16
N LEU A 29 -12.96 15.33 0.43
CA LEU A 29 -13.06 16.77 0.70
C LEU A 29 -13.38 16.94 2.17
N GLY A 30 -12.42 17.46 2.94
CA GLY A 30 -12.57 17.75 4.36
C GLY A 30 -12.99 19.20 4.63
N CYS A 31 -13.58 19.45 5.80
CA CYS A 31 -13.81 20.80 6.32
C CYS A 31 -13.40 20.88 7.79
N SER A 32 -12.92 22.04 8.24
CA SER A 32 -12.68 22.34 9.65
C SER A 32 -13.87 23.10 10.24
N TYR A 33 -14.95 22.39 10.58
CA TYR A 33 -16.13 22.87 11.35
C TYR A 33 -16.84 24.19 10.92
N HIS A 34 -16.45 24.81 9.80
CA HIS A 34 -17.00 26.06 9.27
C HIS A 34 -17.80 25.83 7.98
N ASN A 35 -18.59 26.85 7.59
CA ASN A 35 -19.38 26.86 6.35
C ASN A 35 -18.50 26.78 5.10
N VAL A 36 -18.15 25.56 4.68
CA VAL A 36 -17.53 25.28 3.38
C VAL A 36 -18.62 24.89 2.40
N ARG A 37 -18.72 25.62 1.28
CA ARG A 37 -19.66 25.32 0.19
C ARG A 37 -18.86 25.04 -1.08
N PHE A 38 -19.13 23.91 -1.70
CA PHE A 38 -18.61 23.55 -3.02
C PHE A 38 -19.75 23.66 -4.05
N ALA A 39 -19.49 24.26 -5.20
CA ALA A 39 -20.40 24.26 -6.33
C ALA A 39 -19.65 23.78 -7.58
N ASN A 40 -20.33 23.05 -8.47
CA ASN A 40 -19.79 22.54 -9.73
C ASN A 40 -18.60 21.54 -9.60
N LEU A 41 -18.53 20.78 -8.49
CA LEU A 41 -17.52 19.73 -8.33
C LEU A 41 -17.82 18.55 -9.27
N LYS A 42 -16.83 18.16 -10.07
CA LYS A 42 -16.89 16.96 -10.92
C LYS A 42 -15.66 16.10 -10.65
N ILE A 43 -15.85 14.94 -10.02
CA ILE A 43 -14.84 13.89 -9.89
C ILE A 43 -15.12 12.89 -11.00
N LEU A 44 -14.22 12.80 -11.97
CA LEU A 44 -14.34 11.86 -13.07
C LEU A 44 -13.46 10.65 -12.80
N PRO A 45 -13.96 9.41 -13.01
CA PRO A 45 -13.07 8.27 -13.13
C PRO A 45 -12.11 8.52 -14.30
N TYR A 46 -10.86 8.10 -14.15
CA TYR A 46 -9.92 8.13 -15.26
C TYR A 46 -10.43 7.17 -16.36
N GLU A 47 -10.71 7.72 -17.55
CA GLU A 47 -11.41 7.00 -18.63
C GLU A 47 -10.57 5.91 -19.32
N SER A 48 -9.26 5.84 -19.06
CA SER A 48 -8.36 4.82 -19.64
C SER A 48 -7.68 3.98 -18.57
N GLY A 49 -8.40 3.05 -17.94
CA GLY A 49 -7.77 2.14 -16.98
C GLY A 49 -8.72 1.16 -16.32
N TYR A 50 -8.17 0.37 -15.39
CA TYR A 50 -8.95 -0.57 -14.60
C TYR A 50 -9.79 0.18 -13.57
N SER A 51 -11.11 0.00 -13.59
CA SER A 51 -12.07 0.71 -12.73
C SER A 51 -12.26 0.10 -11.34
N SER A 52 -11.47 -0.91 -10.98
CA SER A 52 -11.57 -1.57 -9.68
C SER A 52 -10.22 -1.65 -9.00
N CYS A 53 -10.21 -1.37 -7.71
CA CYS A 53 -9.12 -1.71 -6.81
C CYS A 53 -9.72 -2.34 -5.56
N ARG A 54 -9.21 -3.50 -5.15
CA ARG A 54 -9.70 -4.24 -3.98
C ARG A 54 -8.62 -4.25 -2.93
N ARG A 55 -8.96 -3.85 -1.70
CA ARG A 55 -8.08 -3.93 -0.53
C ARG A 55 -8.43 -5.16 0.29
N TYR A 56 -7.40 -5.90 0.69
CA TYR A 56 -7.48 -7.09 1.51
C TYR A 56 -6.68 -6.84 2.78
N ASP A 57 -7.32 -7.10 3.92
CA ASP A 57 -6.75 -6.93 5.26
C ASP A 57 -5.55 -7.87 5.49
N ASP A 58 -4.66 -7.53 6.42
CA ASP A 58 -3.54 -8.39 6.85
C ASP A 58 -3.99 -9.75 7.40
N LYS A 59 -5.27 -9.91 7.73
CA LYS A 59 -5.88 -11.18 8.15
C LYS A 59 -6.50 -11.99 7.03
N ASP A 60 -6.51 -11.50 5.80
CA ASP A 60 -7.08 -12.27 4.68
C ASP A 60 -6.31 -13.58 4.53
N GLN A 61 -7.04 -14.71 4.55
CA GLN A 61 -6.44 -16.04 4.58
C GLN A 61 -5.60 -16.39 3.33
N ARG A 62 -5.72 -15.60 2.25
CA ARG A 62 -4.90 -15.75 1.05
C ARG A 62 -3.51 -15.15 1.19
N LEU A 63 -3.29 -14.32 2.22
CA LEU A 63 -1.98 -13.83 2.62
C LEU A 63 -1.31 -14.88 3.52
N VAL A 64 -0.31 -15.58 2.97
CA VAL A 64 0.37 -16.66 3.69
C VAL A 64 1.62 -16.12 4.35
N TYR A 65 1.61 -16.13 5.67
CA TYR A 65 2.74 -15.73 6.50
C TYR A 65 3.57 -16.96 6.88
N ILE A 66 4.88 -16.90 6.63
CA ILE A 66 5.86 -17.94 6.93
C ILE A 66 6.93 -17.34 7.85
N GLY A 67 7.35 -18.10 8.85
CA GLY A 67 8.26 -17.61 9.90
C GLY A 67 7.49 -16.99 11.07
N LYS A 68 8.17 -16.19 11.89
CA LYS A 68 7.57 -15.58 13.07
C LYS A 68 6.92 -14.25 12.71
N TRP A 69 5.61 -14.18 12.90
CA TRP A 69 4.83 -12.96 12.77
C TRP A 69 4.03 -12.72 14.04
N GLU A 70 4.07 -11.49 14.52
CA GLU A 70 3.34 -11.02 15.67
C GLU A 70 2.15 -10.18 15.19
N LYS A 71 1.01 -10.40 15.84
CA LYS A 71 -0.25 -9.75 15.51
C LYS A 71 -0.50 -8.60 16.47
N GLU A 72 -0.83 -7.44 15.92
CA GLU A 72 -1.26 -6.26 16.66
C GLU A 72 -2.71 -5.92 16.28
N ASP A 73 -3.57 -5.71 17.28
CA ASP A 73 -4.99 -5.41 17.08
C ASP A 73 -5.41 -4.16 17.87
N GLY A 74 -6.41 -3.43 17.37
CA GLY A 74 -7.13 -2.38 18.10
C GLY A 74 -6.76 -0.93 17.76
N ASP A 75 -5.71 -0.70 16.97
CA ASP A 75 -5.31 0.65 16.57
C ASP A 75 -6.15 1.19 15.39
N TYR A 76 -6.73 2.38 15.55
CA TYR A 76 -7.52 3.07 14.52
C TYR A 76 -6.67 3.59 13.35
N ASN A 77 -5.35 3.64 13.51
CA ASN A 77 -4.43 4.01 12.45
C ASN A 77 -4.28 2.92 11.38
N ASN A 78 -4.65 1.67 11.68
CA ASN A 78 -4.52 0.54 10.77
C ASN A 78 -5.83 0.25 10.02
N PHE A 79 -5.74 -0.32 8.82
CA PHE A 79 -6.90 -0.90 8.15
C PHE A 79 -7.38 -2.12 8.94
N GLY A 80 -8.70 -2.35 9.01
CA GLY A 80 -9.26 -3.42 9.87
C GLY A 80 -9.04 -3.26 11.39
N ARG A 81 -8.23 -2.28 11.82
CA ARG A 81 -7.62 -2.15 13.15
C ARG A 81 -6.65 -3.28 13.48
N THR A 82 -5.94 -3.76 12.47
CA THR A 82 -5.14 -5.00 12.53
C THR A 82 -3.82 -4.77 11.82
N LEU A 83 -2.76 -5.43 12.29
CA LEU A 83 -1.42 -5.26 11.75
C LEU A 83 -0.61 -6.51 12.04
N GLN A 84 0.17 -6.96 11.06
CA GLN A 84 1.14 -8.03 11.22
C GLN A 84 2.55 -7.45 11.23
N LYS A 85 3.39 -7.91 12.15
CA LYS A 85 4.74 -7.41 12.37
C LYS A 85 5.75 -8.55 12.44
N SER A 86 6.94 -8.35 11.88
CA SER A 86 8.10 -9.20 12.14
C SER A 86 9.40 -8.42 12.03
N ASN A 87 10.39 -8.77 12.83
CA ASN A 87 11.80 -8.38 12.68
C ASN A 87 12.71 -9.59 12.49
N GLU A 88 12.16 -10.80 12.32
CA GLU A 88 12.94 -12.02 12.21
C GLU A 88 13.36 -12.28 10.77
N LYS A 89 14.66 -12.40 10.54
CA LYS A 89 15.24 -12.66 9.23
C LYS A 89 14.59 -13.85 8.53
N GLY A 90 14.20 -13.65 7.28
CA GLY A 90 13.61 -14.71 6.45
C GLY A 90 12.13 -14.94 6.70
N SER A 91 11.52 -14.35 7.74
CA SER A 91 10.06 -14.28 7.85
C SER A 91 9.52 -13.55 6.62
N CYS A 92 8.42 -14.06 6.06
CA CYS A 92 7.88 -13.54 4.82
C CYS A 92 6.36 -13.65 4.76
N ILE A 93 5.78 -12.81 3.91
CA ILE A 93 4.41 -12.92 3.43
C ILE A 93 4.47 -13.27 1.94
N THR A 94 3.68 -14.24 1.50
CA THR A 94 3.47 -14.58 0.09
C THR A 94 2.00 -14.59 -0.27
N PHE A 95 1.67 -14.12 -1.46
CA PHE A 95 0.31 -14.16 -2.02
C PHE A 95 0.34 -14.16 -3.54
N LYS A 96 -0.70 -14.76 -4.13
CA LYS A 96 -0.94 -14.78 -5.57
C LYS A 96 -2.14 -13.93 -5.92
N PHE A 97 -2.09 -13.27 -7.06
CA PHE A 97 -3.20 -12.43 -7.52
C PHE A 97 -3.34 -12.43 -9.04
N ASN A 98 -4.57 -12.19 -9.48
CA ASN A 98 -4.88 -11.80 -10.84
C ASN A 98 -5.18 -10.30 -10.88
N GLY A 99 -4.34 -9.51 -11.53
CA GLY A 99 -4.48 -8.05 -11.55
C GLY A 99 -3.50 -7.37 -12.50
N ALA A 100 -3.68 -6.07 -12.67
CA ALA A 100 -2.79 -5.20 -13.42
C ALA A 100 -2.02 -4.22 -12.52
N GLY A 101 -2.13 -4.38 -11.22
CA GLY A 101 -1.29 -3.69 -10.25
C GLY A 101 -1.45 -4.26 -8.85
N VAL A 102 -0.41 -4.08 -8.05
CA VAL A 102 -0.35 -4.49 -6.65
C VAL A 102 0.26 -3.37 -5.82
N SER A 103 -0.29 -3.15 -4.63
CA SER A 103 0.34 -2.34 -3.58
C SER A 103 0.36 -3.14 -2.28
N ILE A 104 1.50 -3.16 -1.59
CA ILE A 104 1.61 -3.64 -0.21
C ILE A 104 1.51 -2.42 0.69
N ILE A 105 0.55 -2.45 1.61
CA ILE A 105 0.29 -1.38 2.57
C ILE A 105 0.87 -1.78 3.91
N GLY A 106 1.59 -0.85 4.54
CA GLY A 106 2.24 -1.07 5.81
C GLY A 106 2.52 0.23 6.55
N LYS A 107 3.42 0.13 7.54
CA LYS A 107 3.91 1.26 8.33
C LYS A 107 5.36 1.56 7.93
N LYS A 108 5.68 2.85 7.83
CA LYS A 108 7.06 3.36 7.91
C LYS A 108 7.25 4.01 9.28
N GLY A 109 8.43 3.88 9.88
CA GLY A 109 8.63 4.39 11.24
C GLY A 109 10.05 4.22 11.76
N SER A 110 10.30 4.78 12.94
CA SER A 110 11.64 4.88 13.53
C SER A 110 12.18 3.54 14.03
N ASP A 111 11.33 2.51 14.05
CA ASP A 111 11.63 1.14 14.46
C ASP A 111 11.60 0.16 13.28
N CYS A 112 11.45 0.68 12.05
CA CYS A 112 11.28 -0.15 10.87
C CYS A 112 12.63 -0.48 10.20
N GLY A 113 12.69 -1.67 9.60
CA GLY A 113 13.86 -2.22 8.95
C GLY A 113 13.77 -2.27 7.43
N ILE A 114 14.58 -3.14 6.85
CA ILE A 114 14.66 -3.37 5.43
C ILE A 114 13.93 -4.66 5.06
N ALA A 115 13.18 -4.62 3.96
CA ALA A 115 12.54 -5.79 3.38
C ALA A 115 12.94 -5.98 1.91
N LYS A 116 12.89 -7.22 1.43
CA LYS A 116 13.10 -7.60 0.03
C LYS A 116 11.79 -8.04 -0.59
N ILE A 117 11.46 -7.49 -1.76
CA ILE A 117 10.27 -7.84 -2.52
C ILE A 117 10.70 -8.67 -3.71
N TYR A 118 10.11 -9.85 -3.82
CA TYR A 118 10.20 -10.71 -4.98
C TYR A 118 8.87 -10.68 -5.71
N LEU A 119 8.91 -10.52 -7.02
CA LEU A 119 7.76 -10.56 -7.91
C LEU A 119 8.02 -11.64 -8.95
N ASP A 120 7.12 -12.61 -9.04
CA ASP A 120 7.20 -13.75 -9.97
C ASP A 120 8.54 -14.52 -9.84
N GLY A 121 9.06 -14.60 -8.62
CA GLY A 121 10.31 -15.30 -8.27
C GLY A 121 11.59 -14.45 -8.35
N GLU A 122 11.53 -13.29 -8.99
CA GLU A 122 12.69 -12.41 -9.18
C GLU A 122 12.72 -11.29 -8.15
N LEU A 123 13.92 -10.87 -7.72
CA LEU A 123 14.08 -9.74 -6.80
C LEU A 123 13.70 -8.45 -7.53
N GLU A 124 12.59 -7.85 -7.13
CA GLU A 124 12.05 -6.63 -7.72
C GLU A 124 12.51 -5.38 -6.96
N ALA A 125 12.59 -5.46 -5.62
CA ALA A 125 13.00 -4.31 -4.81
C ALA A 125 13.64 -4.72 -3.48
N THR A 126 14.50 -3.85 -2.95
CA THR A 126 14.91 -3.83 -1.54
C THR A 126 14.48 -2.47 -0.98
N ILE A 127 13.65 -2.46 0.06
CA ILE A 127 12.99 -1.27 0.59
C ILE A 127 13.43 -1.00 2.03
N ASP A 128 13.91 0.21 2.31
CA ASP A 128 14.11 0.71 3.67
C ASP A 128 12.81 1.37 4.15
N LEU A 129 12.25 0.85 5.23
CA LEU A 129 10.99 1.31 5.81
C LEU A 129 11.19 2.32 6.96
N TYR A 130 12.44 2.68 7.25
CA TYR A 130 12.72 3.72 8.23
C TYR A 130 12.08 5.06 7.86
N ASN A 131 11.45 5.69 8.85
CA ASN A 131 11.08 7.09 8.81
C ASN A 131 11.09 7.66 10.23
N GLU A 132 11.58 8.87 10.44
CA GLU A 132 11.66 9.46 11.79
C GLU A 132 10.27 9.60 12.43
N ILE A 133 9.29 10.04 11.64
CA ILE A 133 7.89 10.15 12.05
C ILE A 133 7.14 8.93 11.51
N SER A 134 6.44 8.23 12.40
CA SER A 134 5.65 7.07 12.00
C SER A 134 4.52 7.45 11.06
N GLU A 135 4.42 6.72 9.96
CA GLU A 135 3.38 6.84 8.97
C GLU A 135 2.68 5.50 8.77
N PHE A 136 1.37 5.48 9.00
CA PHE A 136 0.53 4.29 8.88
C PHE A 136 -0.22 4.28 7.55
N ARG A 137 -0.64 3.08 7.13
CA ARG A 137 -1.40 2.86 5.88
C ARG A 137 -0.71 3.42 4.63
N LYS A 138 0.62 3.33 4.59
CA LYS A 138 1.43 3.75 3.44
C LYS A 138 1.66 2.60 2.50
N SER A 139 1.67 2.89 1.20
CA SER A 139 2.20 1.93 0.26
C SER A 139 3.71 1.84 0.43
N ILE A 140 4.17 0.68 0.89
CA ILE A 140 5.59 0.38 1.07
C ILE A 140 6.20 -0.20 -0.21
N PHE A 141 5.36 -0.73 -1.11
CA PHE A 141 5.73 -1.21 -2.43
C PHE A 141 4.52 -1.14 -3.36
N SER A 142 4.75 -0.72 -4.60
CA SER A 142 3.74 -0.74 -5.67
C SER A 142 4.32 -1.12 -7.01
N LYS A 143 3.59 -1.94 -7.76
CA LYS A 143 3.89 -2.30 -9.15
C LYS A 143 2.64 -2.23 -10.00
N TYR A 144 2.81 -1.75 -11.23
CA TYR A 144 1.77 -1.73 -12.27
C TYR A 144 2.24 -2.55 -13.47
N PHE A 145 1.28 -3.22 -14.11
CA PHE A 145 1.48 -4.01 -15.31
C PHE A 145 0.71 -3.41 -16.48
N GLN A 146 1.13 -3.75 -17.71
CA GLN A 146 0.46 -3.29 -18.91
C GLN A 146 -0.90 -3.95 -19.10
N GLU A 147 -1.01 -5.23 -18.75
CA GLU A 147 -2.22 -6.06 -18.88
C GLU A 147 -2.55 -6.73 -17.55
N VAL A 148 -3.78 -7.23 -17.42
CA VAL A 148 -4.16 -8.09 -16.29
C VAL A 148 -3.47 -9.44 -16.47
N GLY A 149 -2.73 -9.87 -15.46
CA GLY A 149 -2.04 -11.15 -15.43
C GLY A 149 -2.13 -11.82 -14.08
N GLU A 150 -1.68 -13.08 -14.03
CA GLU A 150 -1.41 -13.81 -12.80
C GLU A 150 0.00 -13.49 -12.32
N HIS A 151 0.13 -13.19 -11.03
CA HIS A 151 1.40 -12.83 -10.41
C HIS A 151 1.51 -13.42 -9.00
N GLU A 152 2.75 -13.61 -8.54
CA GLU A 152 3.09 -13.97 -7.17
C GLU A 152 4.01 -12.91 -6.56
N VAL A 153 3.67 -12.46 -5.35
CA VAL A 153 4.50 -11.53 -4.58
C VAL A 153 4.95 -12.21 -3.30
N ARG A 154 6.24 -12.07 -3.00
CA ARG A 154 6.83 -12.48 -1.72
C ARG A 154 7.63 -11.34 -1.12
N LEU A 155 7.24 -10.86 0.04
CA LEU A 155 8.00 -9.89 0.84
C LEU A 155 8.73 -10.63 1.95
N VAL A 156 10.05 -10.45 2.04
CA VAL A 156 10.93 -11.11 3.02
C VAL A 156 11.60 -10.08 3.92
N VAL A 157 11.55 -10.30 5.23
CA VAL A 157 12.26 -9.50 6.24
C VAL A 157 13.77 -9.77 6.12
N ASP A 158 14.55 -8.71 5.91
CA ASP A 158 16.01 -8.82 5.75
C ASP A 158 16.76 -8.79 7.09
N GLU A 159 16.11 -8.32 8.16
CA GLU A 159 16.67 -8.04 9.51
C GLU A 159 17.72 -6.91 9.54
N SER A 160 18.18 -6.43 8.39
CA SER A 160 18.96 -5.19 8.31
C SER A 160 18.06 -3.95 8.50
N ARG A 161 18.67 -2.83 8.87
CA ARG A 161 17.98 -1.57 9.14
C ARG A 161 18.86 -0.36 8.89
N ASN A 162 18.23 0.79 8.70
CA ASN A 162 18.91 2.07 8.80
C ASN A 162 19.59 2.21 10.18
N HIS A 163 20.79 2.78 10.24
CA HIS A 163 21.51 3.00 11.51
C HIS A 163 20.76 3.90 12.51
N GLN A 164 19.86 4.75 12.03
CA GLN A 164 18.99 5.59 12.86
C GLN A 164 17.77 4.83 13.39
N SER A 165 17.48 3.65 12.83
CA SER A 165 16.33 2.85 13.25
C SER A 165 16.64 2.10 14.55
N SER A 166 15.67 2.11 15.46
CA SER A 166 15.81 1.43 16.75
C SER A 166 15.68 -0.10 16.63
N ASP A 167 15.12 -0.60 15.53
CA ASP A 167 14.85 -2.02 15.30
C ASP A 167 14.67 -2.31 13.79
N SER A 168 14.47 -3.57 13.40
CA SER A 168 14.34 -4.00 11.99
C SER A 168 12.92 -4.44 11.63
N ASN A 169 11.90 -3.83 12.25
CA ASN A 169 10.52 -4.26 12.08
C ASN A 169 9.99 -4.01 10.68
N VAL A 170 9.18 -4.95 10.20
CA VAL A 170 8.42 -4.86 8.97
C VAL A 170 6.96 -5.07 9.33
N TYR A 171 6.12 -4.11 8.94
CA TYR A 171 4.71 -4.07 9.27
C TYR A 171 3.86 -4.20 8.02
N ILE A 172 2.90 -5.12 8.03
CA ILE A 172 1.94 -5.37 6.93
C ILE A 172 0.53 -5.09 7.45
N ASP A 173 -0.15 -4.17 6.80
CA ASP A 173 -1.50 -3.69 7.14
C ASP A 173 -2.54 -4.20 6.14
N ALA A 174 -2.21 -4.19 4.85
CA ALA A 174 -3.11 -4.66 3.81
C ALA A 174 -2.36 -4.92 2.50
N VAL A 175 -3.05 -5.52 1.53
CA VAL A 175 -2.65 -5.49 0.13
C VAL A 175 -3.76 -4.96 -0.74
N GLU A 176 -3.40 -4.31 -1.83
CA GLU A 176 -4.35 -3.81 -2.82
C GLU A 176 -4.05 -4.40 -4.19
N ILE A 177 -5.09 -4.87 -4.87
CA ILE A 177 -5.00 -5.36 -6.24
C ILE A 177 -5.84 -4.48 -7.15
N MET A 178 -5.21 -3.92 -8.18
CA MET A 178 -5.85 -3.13 -9.22
C MET A 178 -6.27 -4.01 -10.39
N GLY A 179 -7.53 -3.90 -10.80
CA GLY A 179 -8.09 -4.68 -11.89
C GLY A 179 -8.20 -6.18 -11.59
N GLY A 180 -8.45 -6.96 -12.64
CA GLY A 180 -8.50 -8.42 -12.58
C GLY A 180 -9.48 -9.00 -11.56
N LYS A 181 -9.21 -10.23 -11.13
CA LYS A 181 -10.03 -10.99 -10.16
C LYS A 181 -9.61 -10.77 -8.70
N GLY A 182 -8.44 -10.17 -8.45
CA GLY A 182 -7.93 -9.93 -7.10
C GLY A 182 -7.07 -11.08 -6.56
N LEU A 183 -7.04 -11.27 -5.23
CA LEU A 183 -6.27 -12.37 -4.62
C LEU A 183 -6.83 -13.74 -5.00
N ASN A 184 -5.92 -14.65 -5.35
CA ASN A 184 -6.21 -16.05 -5.65
C ASN A 184 -6.21 -16.90 -4.37
N ASN A 185 -6.95 -18.00 -4.41
CA ASN A 185 -6.76 -19.07 -3.42
C ASN A 185 -5.52 -19.89 -3.80
N TRP A 186 -4.90 -20.49 -2.79
CA TRP A 186 -3.81 -21.46 -2.96
C TRP A 186 -4.34 -22.83 -3.39
#